data_AF-A0A6P3YKI2-F1
#
_entry.id   AF-A0A6P3YKI2-F1
#
_cell.length_a   1.000
_cell.length_b   1.000
_cell.length_c   1.000
_cell.angle_alpha   90.00
_cell.angle_beta   90.00
_cell.angle_gamma   90.00
#
_symmetry.space_group_name_H-M   'P 1'
#
loop_
_entity.id
_entity.type
_entity.pdbx_description
1 polymer ?
#
loop_
_entity_poly.entity_id
_entity_poly.type
_entity_poly.pdbx_seq_one_letter_code
_entity_poly.pdbx_strand_id
1 'polypeptide(L)'
;MPSRTGPKMDGSGGRVRLKAHYSGDLLITSLDSATTFDELCAEVREMCRLHPGHPLTLKWVDNEGDPCTVSSQMELEEAFRLSCQHKDEGLTLHVFPSIPKEPGMPCPGEDKSIYRRGARRWRKLYRANGHLFQAKRFNRRAYCGQCSERIWGLARQGYRCIHCKLLVHKRCYVLVPLTCSRHMDSVMPSQEPAVDDKSDDVDLPSEESDGIAYISSTRKHDNIKDDSEDLKPVIDGMDGIKISQGLGLQDFDLIRVIGRGSYAKVLLVRLKKNDQVYAMKVVKKELVHDDEDIDWVQTEKHVFEQASSNPFLVGLHSCFQTTSRLFLVIEYVNGGDLMFHMQRQRKLPEEHARFYAAEICIALNFLHERGIIYRDLKLDNVLLDADGHIKLTDYGMCKEGLGPGDTTSTFCGTPNYIAPEILRGEEYGFSVDWWALGVLMFEMMAGRSPFDIITDNPDMNTEDYLFQVILEKPIRIPRFLSVKASHVLKGFLNKDPKERLGCRPQTGFSDIKSHAFFRSIDWDLLGKKQALPPFQPQITDDYGLDNFDTQFTSEPVQLTPDDEDVIKRIDQSEFEGFEYINPLLLSTEESV
;
A
#
# COMPACT_ATOMS: atom_id res chain seq x y z
N MET A 1 17.79 64.31 -9.65
CA MET A 1 17.50 64.78 -8.27
C MET A 1 16.15 65.47 -8.26
N PRO A 2 15.37 65.48 -7.16
CA PRO A 2 15.63 64.85 -5.86
C PRO A 2 15.15 63.38 -5.81
N SER A 3 14.80 62.87 -4.63
CA SER A 3 14.55 61.45 -4.31
C SER A 3 13.33 61.26 -3.38
N ARG A 4 13.04 59.99 -3.01
CA ARG A 4 12.01 59.42 -2.10
C ARG A 4 11.00 58.53 -2.87
N THR A 5 10.64 57.32 -2.43
CA THR A 5 11.15 56.49 -1.32
C THR A 5 10.89 55.03 -1.67
N GLY A 6 11.92 54.18 -1.67
CA GLY A 6 11.70 52.73 -1.74
C GLY A 6 11.20 52.19 -0.39
N PRO A 7 10.33 51.17 -0.36
CA PRO A 7 9.99 50.48 0.88
C PRO A 7 11.21 49.69 1.34
N LYS A 8 11.78 50.06 2.50
CA LYS A 8 12.60 49.11 3.25
C LYS A 8 11.66 47.98 3.69
N MET A 9 11.93 46.73 3.30
CA MET A 9 11.45 45.60 4.08
C MET A 9 12.28 45.53 5.36
N ASP A 10 11.64 45.19 6.48
CA ASP A 10 12.30 45.14 7.78
C ASP A 10 13.31 44.00 7.86
N GLY A 11 14.44 44.28 8.53
CA GLY A 11 15.57 43.36 8.70
C GLY A 11 15.32 42.26 9.73
N SER A 12 14.21 41.53 9.63
CA SER A 12 13.99 40.27 10.36
C SER A 12 14.34 39.10 9.44
N GLY A 13 15.52 38.51 9.60
CA GLY A 13 16.02 37.39 8.78
C GLY A 13 15.02 36.23 8.72
N GLY A 14 14.36 36.08 7.57
CA GLY A 14 13.26 35.16 7.37
C GLY A 14 13.77 33.81 6.87
N ARG A 15 13.78 32.79 7.72
CA ARG A 15 14.24 31.45 7.29
C ARG A 15 13.26 30.81 6.31
N VAL A 16 13.67 30.70 5.05
CA VAL A 16 12.91 30.01 3.99
C VAL A 16 13.13 28.51 4.11
N ARG A 17 12.04 27.74 4.18
CA ARG A 17 12.09 26.27 4.12
C ARG A 17 12.39 25.84 2.68
N LEU A 18 13.50 25.14 2.45
CA LEU A 18 13.86 24.56 1.16
C LEU A 18 13.43 23.08 1.12
N LYS A 19 12.87 22.67 -0.01
CA LYS A 19 12.45 21.30 -0.36
C LYS A 19 13.16 20.90 -1.66
N ALA A 20 14.18 20.05 -1.58
CA ALA A 20 14.90 19.54 -2.75
C ALA A 20 14.48 18.10 -3.08
N HIS A 21 13.93 17.90 -4.28
CA HIS A 21 13.62 16.59 -4.85
C HIS A 21 14.84 16.04 -5.60
N TYR A 22 15.37 14.90 -5.16
CA TYR A 22 16.55 14.27 -5.75
C TYR A 22 16.51 12.75 -5.56
N SER A 23 16.72 11.97 -6.63
CA SER A 23 16.94 10.51 -6.60
C SER A 23 15.94 9.68 -5.75
N GLY A 24 14.66 10.08 -5.73
CA GLY A 24 13.58 9.41 -4.97
C GLY A 24 13.35 9.97 -3.55
N ASP A 25 14.25 10.81 -3.05
CA ASP A 25 14.14 11.51 -1.78
C ASP A 25 13.52 12.90 -1.93
N LEU A 26 12.88 13.36 -0.86
CA LEU A 26 12.52 14.75 -0.63
C LEU A 26 13.31 15.26 0.59
N LEU A 27 14.38 16.00 0.30
CA LEU A 27 15.33 16.54 1.26
C LEU A 27 14.85 17.94 1.70
N ILE A 28 14.72 18.18 3.00
CA ILE A 28 14.13 19.42 3.55
C ILE A 28 15.12 20.11 4.47
N THR A 29 15.46 21.38 4.22
CA THR A 29 16.35 22.21 5.05
C THR A 29 15.72 23.61 5.28
N SER A 30 16.43 24.50 5.99
CA SER A 30 16.05 25.90 6.19
C SER A 30 17.21 26.83 5.84
N LEU A 31 17.06 27.61 4.77
CA LEU A 31 17.99 28.65 4.36
C LEU A 31 17.66 30.00 5.01
N ASP A 32 18.54 30.99 4.87
CA ASP A 32 18.18 32.39 5.13
C ASP A 32 17.55 33.02 3.88
N SER A 33 16.62 33.95 4.09
CA SER A 33 16.15 34.91 3.09
C SER A 33 17.27 35.63 2.31
N ALA A 34 18.46 35.78 2.91
CA ALA A 34 19.62 36.44 2.30
C ALA A 34 20.63 35.49 1.62
N THR A 35 20.33 34.18 1.54
CA THR A 35 21.23 33.19 0.91
C THR A 35 21.41 33.46 -0.59
N THR A 36 22.66 33.49 -1.04
CA THR A 36 23.03 33.70 -2.45
C THR A 36 22.88 32.43 -3.29
N PHE A 37 22.87 32.58 -4.62
CA PHE A 37 22.76 31.46 -5.56
C PHE A 37 23.92 30.46 -5.47
N ASP A 38 25.15 30.92 -5.24
CA ASP A 38 26.31 30.04 -5.04
C ASP A 38 26.22 29.26 -3.71
N GLU A 39 25.74 29.90 -2.64
CA GLU A 39 25.48 29.24 -1.35
C GLU A 39 24.32 28.23 -1.44
N LEU A 40 23.25 28.55 -2.16
CA LEU A 40 22.18 27.59 -2.48
C LEU A 40 22.74 26.39 -3.25
N CYS A 41 23.57 26.63 -4.26
CA CYS A 41 24.19 25.56 -5.04
C CYS A 41 25.21 24.75 -4.22
N ALA A 42 25.82 25.32 -3.18
CA ALA A 42 26.65 24.60 -2.23
C ALA A 42 25.81 23.72 -1.29
N GLU A 43 24.78 24.28 -0.63
CA GLU A 43 23.85 23.54 0.25
C GLU A 43 23.17 22.40 -0.52
N VAL A 44 22.67 22.64 -1.74
CA VAL A 44 22.00 21.59 -2.53
C VAL A 44 22.98 20.49 -2.97
N ARG A 45 24.22 20.83 -3.35
CA ARG A 45 25.24 19.80 -3.63
C ARG A 45 25.55 18.97 -2.40
N GLU A 46 25.69 19.59 -1.22
CA GLU A 46 25.96 18.89 0.03
C GLU A 46 24.79 18.00 0.45
N MET A 47 23.55 18.53 0.42
CA MET A 47 22.30 17.78 0.67
C MET A 47 22.19 16.55 -0.24
N CYS A 48 22.47 16.71 -1.53
CA CYS A 48 22.34 15.65 -2.54
C CYS A 48 23.59 14.77 -2.69
N ARG A 49 24.66 15.03 -1.90
CA ARG A 49 25.96 14.33 -1.96
C ARG A 49 26.62 14.39 -3.35
N LEU A 50 26.50 15.51 -4.04
CA LEU A 50 27.10 15.76 -5.36
C LEU A 50 28.51 16.34 -5.20
N HIS A 51 29.48 15.86 -5.99
CA HIS A 51 30.82 16.45 -6.02
C HIS A 51 30.78 17.91 -6.52
N PRO A 52 31.63 18.83 -6.01
CA PRO A 52 31.60 20.24 -6.38
C PRO A 52 31.66 20.52 -7.88
N GLY A 53 32.45 19.74 -8.62
CA GLY A 53 32.61 19.87 -10.08
C GLY A 53 31.53 19.20 -10.93
N HIS A 54 30.48 18.62 -10.36
CA HIS A 54 29.37 18.08 -11.16
C HIS A 54 28.48 19.19 -11.74
N PRO A 55 27.98 19.00 -12.98
CA PRO A 55 26.93 19.84 -13.54
C PRO A 55 25.67 19.77 -12.64
N LEU A 56 25.00 20.91 -12.49
CA LEU A 56 23.85 21.06 -11.61
C LEU A 56 22.82 21.96 -12.30
N THR A 57 21.60 21.46 -12.47
CA THR A 57 20.44 22.28 -12.83
C THR A 57 19.42 22.21 -11.69
N LEU A 58 18.98 23.39 -11.23
CA LEU A 58 17.93 23.54 -10.25
C LEU A 58 16.67 24.03 -10.96
N LYS A 59 15.54 23.30 -10.82
CA LYS A 59 14.24 23.72 -11.37
C LYS A 59 13.24 23.94 -10.26
N TRP A 60 12.85 25.19 -10.07
CA TRP A 60 11.71 25.58 -9.23
C TRP A 60 10.42 25.34 -10.02
N VAL A 61 9.35 24.91 -9.35
CA VAL A 61 8.01 24.84 -9.96
C VAL A 61 7.22 26.06 -9.51
N ASP A 62 6.74 26.85 -10.46
CA ASP A 62 6.00 28.08 -10.19
C ASP A 62 4.53 27.85 -9.78
N ASN A 63 3.76 28.93 -9.68
CA ASN A 63 2.35 28.89 -9.30
C ASN A 63 1.42 28.36 -10.40
N GLU A 64 1.85 28.36 -11.66
CA GLU A 64 1.09 27.86 -12.81
C GLU A 64 1.41 26.37 -13.07
N GLY A 65 2.51 25.88 -12.48
CA GLY A 65 2.93 24.49 -12.48
C GLY A 65 4.12 24.22 -13.40
N ASP A 66 4.71 25.26 -13.98
CA ASP A 66 5.80 25.13 -14.95
C ASP A 66 7.19 25.14 -14.26
N PRO A 67 8.16 24.36 -14.78
CA PRO A 67 9.46 24.17 -14.14
C PRO A 67 10.49 25.22 -14.57
N CYS A 68 10.45 26.41 -13.96
CA CYS A 68 11.45 27.45 -14.10
C CYS A 68 12.85 26.99 -13.64
N THR A 69 13.86 27.09 -14.51
CA THR A 69 15.26 26.93 -14.12
C THR A 69 15.72 28.10 -13.25
N VAL A 70 16.32 27.83 -12.10
CA VAL A 70 17.02 28.84 -11.29
C VAL A 70 18.51 28.76 -11.63
N SER A 71 19.02 29.78 -12.31
CA SER A 71 20.40 29.84 -12.83
C SER A 71 21.21 31.06 -12.36
N SER A 72 20.54 31.99 -11.67
CA SER A 72 21.10 33.29 -11.28
C SER A 72 20.53 33.79 -9.95
N GLN A 73 21.23 34.75 -9.35
CA GLN A 73 20.81 35.42 -8.11
C GLN A 73 19.41 36.07 -8.25
N MET A 74 19.11 36.68 -9.40
CA MET A 74 17.85 37.38 -9.64
C MET A 74 16.65 36.40 -9.71
N GLU A 75 16.84 35.23 -10.33
CA GLU A 75 15.81 34.18 -10.38
C GLU A 75 15.58 33.56 -9.00
N LEU A 76 16.63 33.43 -8.18
CA LEU A 76 16.51 32.96 -6.80
C LEU A 76 15.76 33.97 -5.92
N GLU A 77 16.08 35.26 -6.02
CA GLU A 77 15.39 36.33 -5.29
C GLU A 77 13.89 36.38 -5.67
N GLU A 78 13.55 36.21 -6.94
CA GLU A 78 12.15 36.16 -7.39
C GLU A 78 11.42 34.89 -6.93
N ALA A 79 12.08 33.72 -6.98
CA ALA A 79 11.52 32.46 -6.48
C ALA A 79 11.30 32.51 -4.95
N PHE A 80 12.21 33.12 -4.19
CA PHE A 80 12.00 33.42 -2.77
C PHE A 80 10.87 34.41 -2.56
N ARG A 81 10.78 35.50 -3.35
CA ARG A 81 9.71 36.51 -3.25
C ARG A 81 8.33 35.89 -3.48
N LEU A 82 8.19 35.03 -4.48
CA LEU A 82 6.94 34.34 -4.81
C LEU A 82 6.61 33.26 -3.78
N SER A 83 7.59 32.47 -3.34
CA SER A 83 7.38 31.48 -2.27
C SER A 83 6.92 32.13 -0.95
N CYS A 84 7.46 33.29 -0.58
CA CYS A 84 7.08 34.03 0.62
C CYS A 84 5.65 34.62 0.60
N GLN A 85 4.98 34.68 -0.56
CA GLN A 85 3.55 35.04 -0.62
C GLN A 85 2.66 33.89 -0.13
N HIS A 86 3.07 32.63 -0.34
CA HIS A 86 2.36 31.41 0.07
C HIS A 86 2.93 30.86 1.40
N LYS A 87 2.58 31.55 2.49
CA LYS A 87 3.27 31.59 3.81
C LYS A 87 3.65 30.28 4.54
N ASP A 88 3.28 29.10 4.07
CA ASP A 88 3.61 27.81 4.70
C ASP A 88 4.35 26.80 3.80
N GLU A 89 4.37 27.00 2.47
CA GLU A 89 4.88 25.97 1.56
C GLU A 89 6.41 25.95 1.45
N GLY A 90 7.07 27.10 1.31
CA GLY A 90 8.52 27.21 1.09
C GLY A 90 8.99 26.82 -0.31
N LEU A 91 10.27 27.11 -0.62
CA LEU A 91 10.84 26.93 -1.96
C LEU A 91 11.00 25.45 -2.29
N THR A 92 10.45 25.01 -3.42
CA THR A 92 10.51 23.61 -3.87
C THR A 92 11.31 23.51 -5.17
N LEU A 93 12.44 22.80 -5.11
CA LEU A 93 13.36 22.60 -6.24
C LEU A 93 13.45 21.13 -6.62
N HIS A 94 13.54 20.86 -7.92
CA HIS A 94 13.95 19.59 -8.48
C HIS A 94 15.42 19.69 -8.91
N VAL A 95 16.22 18.72 -8.50
CA VAL A 95 17.68 18.76 -8.62
C VAL A 95 18.14 17.75 -9.66
N PHE A 96 18.76 18.23 -10.73
CA PHE A 96 19.30 17.40 -11.79
C PHE A 96 20.84 17.50 -11.82
N PRO A 97 21.58 16.38 -11.69
CA PRO A 97 23.05 16.37 -11.73
C PRO A 97 23.57 16.39 -13.18
N SER A 98 23.03 17.29 -13.98
CA SER A 98 23.23 17.44 -15.42
C SER A 98 22.85 18.85 -15.86
N ILE A 99 23.18 19.22 -17.10
CA ILE A 99 22.75 20.46 -17.77
C ILE A 99 21.94 20.04 -19.01
N PRO A 100 20.87 20.76 -19.40
CA PRO A 100 20.19 20.53 -20.68
C PRO A 100 21.15 20.58 -21.87
N LYS A 101 20.86 19.82 -22.93
CA LYS A 101 21.70 19.86 -24.15
C LYS A 101 21.68 21.22 -24.84
N GLU A 102 20.56 21.92 -24.76
CA GLU A 102 20.31 23.24 -25.34
C GLU A 102 19.40 24.05 -24.37
N PRO A 103 19.47 25.40 -24.37
CA PRO A 103 18.58 26.23 -23.56
C PRO A 103 17.10 25.94 -23.84
N GLY A 104 16.29 25.83 -22.78
CA GLY A 104 14.85 25.51 -22.87
C GLY A 104 14.50 24.03 -23.02
N MET A 105 15.48 23.13 -23.23
CA MET A 105 15.24 21.69 -23.26
C MET A 105 15.20 21.06 -21.85
N PRO A 106 14.56 19.89 -21.67
CA PRO A 106 14.63 19.13 -20.42
C PRO A 106 16.04 18.57 -20.15
N CYS A 107 16.38 18.43 -18.87
CA CYS A 107 17.59 17.76 -18.40
C CYS A 107 17.54 16.24 -18.71
N PRO A 108 18.69 15.57 -18.90
CA PRO A 108 18.77 14.11 -18.83
C PRO A 108 18.18 13.58 -17.52
N GLY A 109 17.12 12.77 -17.61
CA GLY A 109 16.36 12.26 -16.45
C GLY A 109 15.18 13.11 -16.01
N GLU A 110 14.88 14.22 -16.70
CA GLU A 110 13.68 15.03 -16.47
C GLU A 110 12.49 14.50 -17.30
N ASP A 111 11.34 14.32 -16.64
CA ASP A 111 10.09 13.87 -17.27
C ASP A 111 8.88 14.68 -16.75
N LYS A 112 7.81 14.78 -17.57
CA LYS A 112 6.59 15.56 -17.25
C LYS A 112 5.69 14.94 -16.16
N SER A 113 6.11 13.88 -15.47
CA SER A 113 5.45 13.37 -14.26
C SER A 113 6.14 13.84 -12.98
N ILE A 114 7.43 14.22 -13.03
CA ILE A 114 8.21 14.68 -11.87
C ILE A 114 7.57 15.90 -11.19
N TYR A 115 6.96 16.80 -11.97
CA TYR A 115 6.36 18.05 -11.49
C TYR A 115 4.88 17.92 -11.08
N ARG A 116 4.26 16.74 -11.24
CA ARG A 116 2.85 16.54 -10.86
C ARG A 116 2.74 16.24 -9.37
N ARG A 117 1.81 16.92 -8.69
CA ARG A 117 1.39 16.57 -7.32
C ARG A 117 0.86 15.13 -7.31
N GLY A 118 1.04 14.40 -6.21
CA GLY A 118 0.56 13.01 -6.03
C GLY A 118 1.39 11.90 -6.68
N ALA A 119 2.00 12.12 -7.85
CA ALA A 119 2.52 11.04 -8.72
C ALA A 119 3.66 10.14 -8.15
N ARG A 120 4.35 10.53 -7.06
CA ARG A 120 5.40 9.74 -6.40
C ARG A 120 5.39 9.94 -4.86
N ARG A 121 5.47 8.85 -4.09
CA ARG A 121 5.53 8.85 -2.59
C ARG A 121 6.97 9.09 -2.09
N TRP A 122 7.51 10.29 -2.32
CA TRP A 122 8.91 10.66 -1.98
C TRP A 122 9.26 10.44 -0.50
N ARG A 123 10.44 9.87 -0.22
CA ARG A 123 10.93 9.66 1.15
C ARG A 123 11.38 10.99 1.77
N LYS A 124 10.57 11.52 2.70
CA LYS A 124 10.82 12.81 3.37
C LYS A 124 11.94 12.72 4.41
N LEU A 125 13.00 13.49 4.21
CA LEU A 125 14.19 13.55 5.07
C LEU A 125 14.49 15.02 5.44
N TYR A 126 14.72 15.30 6.73
CA TYR A 126 14.89 16.63 7.29
C TYR A 126 16.36 16.85 7.69
N ARG A 127 17.06 17.77 7.03
CA ARG A 127 18.42 18.16 7.40
C ARG A 127 18.37 19.14 8.58
N ALA A 128 19.18 18.87 9.61
CA ALA A 128 19.44 19.81 10.71
C ALA A 128 20.82 19.53 11.31
N ASN A 129 21.67 20.56 11.36
CA ASN A 129 22.98 20.53 12.04
C ASN A 129 23.83 19.29 11.68
N GLY A 130 23.94 19.00 10.38
CA GLY A 130 24.66 17.85 9.82
C GLY A 130 23.90 16.51 9.88
N HIS A 131 22.89 16.37 10.73
CA HIS A 131 22.03 15.18 10.79
C HIS A 131 20.99 15.18 9.66
N LEU A 132 20.66 13.99 9.15
CA LEU A 132 19.58 13.79 8.18
C LEU A 132 18.51 12.90 8.82
N PHE A 133 17.39 13.51 9.23
CA PHE A 133 16.35 12.91 10.07
C PHE A 133 15.17 12.38 9.25
N GLN A 134 14.71 11.17 9.53
CA GLN A 134 13.46 10.61 9.01
C GLN A 134 12.38 10.61 10.11
N ALA A 135 11.14 10.96 9.77
CA ALA A 135 10.00 10.83 10.67
C ALA A 135 9.63 9.36 10.87
N LYS A 136 9.61 8.87 12.11
CA LYS A 136 9.23 7.48 12.45
C LYS A 136 8.28 7.44 13.66
N ARG A 137 7.54 6.34 13.78
CA ARG A 137 6.89 5.90 15.03
C ARG A 137 7.98 5.25 15.92
N PHE A 138 7.84 5.31 17.23
CA PHE A 138 8.76 4.68 18.17
C PHE A 138 8.00 3.84 19.22
N ASN A 139 8.68 2.84 19.79
CA ASN A 139 8.11 2.02 20.85
C ASN A 139 7.94 2.82 22.15
N ARG A 140 7.15 2.27 23.10
CA ARG A 140 6.81 2.90 24.40
C ARG A 140 8.01 3.13 25.35
N ARG A 141 9.26 2.92 24.91
CA ARG A 141 10.49 3.08 25.69
C ARG A 141 11.53 4.02 25.04
N ALA A 142 11.19 4.73 23.95
CA ALA A 142 12.11 5.68 23.32
C ALA A 142 12.25 7.00 24.10
N TYR A 143 13.48 7.51 24.18
CA TYR A 143 13.84 8.79 24.80
C TYR A 143 14.51 9.70 23.77
N CYS A 144 14.33 11.01 23.94
CA CYS A 144 14.92 12.04 23.09
C CYS A 144 16.36 12.34 23.54
N GLY A 145 17.34 12.10 22.68
CA GLY A 145 18.76 12.35 22.97
C GLY A 145 19.15 13.83 23.15
N GLN A 146 18.20 14.76 23.04
CA GLN A 146 18.42 16.19 23.25
C GLN A 146 17.87 16.72 24.59
N CYS A 147 16.73 16.19 25.08
CA CYS A 147 16.13 16.63 26.34
C CYS A 147 15.95 15.51 27.38
N SER A 148 16.35 14.27 27.05
CA SER A 148 16.22 13.06 27.87
C SER A 148 14.79 12.67 28.30
N GLU A 149 13.76 13.40 27.87
CA GLU A 149 12.35 13.03 28.06
C GLU A 149 11.94 11.88 27.12
N ARG A 150 10.88 11.15 27.47
CA ARG A 150 10.27 10.14 26.59
C ARG A 150 9.69 10.77 25.32
N ILE A 151 9.78 10.05 24.21
CA ILE A 151 9.08 10.42 22.96
C ILE A 151 7.71 9.74 22.98
N TRP A 152 6.64 10.52 23.21
CA TRP A 152 5.26 10.05 23.35
C TRP A 152 4.28 10.89 22.52
N GLY A 153 3.12 10.32 22.21
CA GLY A 153 2.09 10.90 21.34
C GLY A 153 1.51 9.88 20.34
N LEU A 154 0.56 10.33 19.52
CA LEU A 154 -0.03 9.55 18.42
C LEU A 154 0.71 9.82 17.09
N ALA A 155 0.51 8.93 16.11
CA ALA A 155 1.19 8.92 14.80
C ALA A 155 2.75 8.91 14.90
N ARG A 156 3.46 9.44 13.89
CA ARG A 156 4.93 9.50 13.87
C ARG A 156 5.43 10.45 14.96
N GLN A 157 5.78 9.94 16.15
CA GLN A 157 6.05 10.76 17.34
C GLN A 157 7.34 11.59 17.28
N GLY A 158 8.33 11.18 16.46
CA GLY A 158 9.62 11.86 16.41
C GLY A 158 10.44 11.59 15.17
N TYR A 159 11.71 11.97 15.27
CA TYR A 159 12.70 11.94 14.20
C TYR A 159 13.88 11.02 14.59
N ARG A 160 14.34 10.21 13.63
CA ARG A 160 15.54 9.36 13.74
C ARG A 160 16.56 9.77 12.69
N CYS A 161 17.79 10.10 13.08
CA CYS A 161 18.85 10.37 12.11
C CYS A 161 19.18 9.08 11.36
N ILE A 162 19.15 9.09 10.02
CA ILE A 162 19.38 7.87 9.23
C ILE A 162 20.84 7.40 9.32
N HIS A 163 21.77 8.30 9.65
CA HIS A 163 23.19 8.02 9.82
C HIS A 163 23.51 7.55 11.25
N CYS A 164 23.61 8.47 12.22
CA CYS A 164 23.99 8.15 13.61
C CYS A 164 22.87 7.51 14.47
N LYS A 165 21.68 7.27 13.91
CA LYS A 165 20.50 6.65 14.56
C LYS A 165 19.91 7.39 15.76
N LEU A 166 20.44 8.58 16.11
CA LEU A 166 19.94 9.48 17.16
C LEU A 166 18.42 9.72 17.07
N LEU A 167 17.72 9.59 18.19
CA LEU A 167 16.27 9.78 18.31
C LEU A 167 15.96 11.12 18.99
N VAL A 168 15.04 11.90 18.44
CA VAL A 168 14.61 13.19 19.01
C VAL A 168 13.13 13.49 18.73
N HIS A 169 12.48 14.32 19.56
CA HIS A 169 11.13 14.84 19.24
C HIS A 169 11.15 15.74 18.00
N LYS A 170 9.97 15.90 17.38
CA LYS A 170 9.74 16.91 16.32
C LYS A 170 10.08 18.36 16.73
N ARG A 171 10.04 18.67 18.03
CA ARG A 171 10.45 19.99 18.58
C ARG A 171 11.96 20.13 18.84
N CYS A 172 12.70 19.03 18.86
CA CYS A 172 14.09 19.00 19.35
C CYS A 172 15.15 18.88 18.23
N TYR A 173 14.81 18.40 17.04
CA TYR A 173 15.81 18.09 15.99
C TYR A 173 16.65 19.29 15.54
N VAL A 174 16.08 20.51 15.53
CA VAL A 174 16.81 21.76 15.22
C VAL A 174 17.76 22.22 16.33
N LEU A 175 17.63 21.66 17.54
CA LEU A 175 18.43 22.00 18.73
C LEU A 175 19.61 21.04 18.94
N VAL A 176 19.72 20.00 18.12
CA VAL A 176 20.79 18.98 18.22
C VAL A 176 22.15 19.60 17.85
N PRO A 177 23.21 19.41 18.65
CA PRO A 177 24.56 19.88 18.30
C PRO A 177 25.07 19.37 16.94
N LEU A 178 26.02 20.10 16.34
CA LEU A 178 26.64 19.80 15.05
C LEU A 178 27.61 18.59 15.15
N THR A 179 27.05 17.40 15.39
CA THR A 179 27.81 16.18 15.79
C THR A 179 27.45 14.93 14.98
N CYS A 180 26.85 15.08 13.79
CA CYS A 180 26.58 13.94 12.91
C CYS A 180 27.86 13.47 12.20
N SER A 181 28.69 12.70 12.90
CA SER A 181 30.03 12.27 12.44
C SER A 181 30.00 11.33 11.23
N ARG A 182 29.83 11.90 10.02
CA ARG A 182 30.31 11.32 8.75
C ARG A 182 30.45 12.38 7.64
N HIS A 183 31.32 13.37 7.86
CA HIS A 183 32.11 13.99 6.79
C HIS A 183 33.43 14.56 7.34
N MET A 184 34.50 13.83 7.05
CA MET A 184 35.89 14.28 6.90
C MET A 184 36.53 13.15 6.08
N ASP A 185 36.55 13.30 4.77
CA ASP A 185 37.11 12.30 3.85
C ASP A 185 38.60 12.58 3.62
N SER A 186 39.36 11.49 3.44
CA SER A 186 40.64 11.46 2.73
C SER A 186 41.77 12.42 3.16
N VAL A 187 42.62 11.95 4.07
CA VAL A 187 44.08 12.17 3.96
C VAL A 187 44.81 10.83 4.07
N MET A 188 45.42 10.42 2.97
CA MET A 188 46.62 9.57 2.92
C MET A 188 47.80 10.52 2.63
N PRO A 189 48.97 10.33 3.28
CA PRO A 189 49.90 9.34 2.73
C PRO A 189 50.63 8.49 3.78
N SER A 190 51.33 7.47 3.29
CA SER A 190 52.25 6.60 4.04
C SER A 190 53.44 7.38 4.61
N GLN A 191 53.91 7.00 5.80
CA GLN A 191 55.32 7.13 6.18
C GLN A 191 55.69 6.19 7.34
N GLU A 192 56.66 5.31 7.09
CA GLU A 192 57.44 4.64 8.14
C GLU A 192 58.59 5.57 8.57
N PRO A 193 59.02 5.54 9.85
CA PRO A 193 60.37 5.93 10.24
C PRO A 193 61.33 4.74 9.99
N ALA A 194 62.53 5.00 9.48
CA ALA A 194 63.44 3.95 8.99
C ALA A 194 64.81 3.95 9.70
N VAL A 195 65.39 2.75 9.77
CA VAL A 195 66.81 2.37 10.06
C VAL A 195 67.56 2.98 11.24
N ASP A 196 68.24 2.09 11.98
CA ASP A 196 69.60 2.31 12.49
C ASP A 196 70.46 1.07 12.11
N ASP A 197 71.79 1.15 12.13
CA ASP A 197 72.65 0.42 11.17
C ASP A 197 73.80 -0.42 11.80
N LYS A 198 74.08 -1.60 11.20
CA LYS A 198 75.23 -2.55 11.41
C LYS A 198 75.36 -3.25 12.79
N SER A 199 75.47 -4.59 12.88
CA SER A 199 76.47 -5.59 12.40
C SER A 199 77.56 -5.90 13.46
N ASP A 200 78.27 -7.05 13.47
CA ASP A 200 78.30 -8.23 12.59
C ASP A 200 77.65 -9.48 13.30
N ASP A 201 77.80 -10.78 13.02
CA ASP A 201 78.63 -11.59 12.08
C ASP A 201 78.01 -13.03 11.85
N VAL A 202 78.75 -13.93 11.17
CA VAL A 202 78.70 -15.42 10.99
C VAL A 202 77.67 -16.33 11.73
N ASP A 203 77.26 -17.52 11.22
CA ASP A 203 77.83 -18.39 10.16
C ASP A 203 76.80 -19.32 9.41
N LEU A 204 77.28 -20.09 8.42
CA LEU A 204 76.58 -21.12 7.59
C LEU A 204 77.29 -22.51 7.70
N PRO A 205 76.94 -23.63 6.99
CA PRO A 205 75.83 -23.94 6.04
C PRO A 205 74.94 -25.11 6.61
N SER A 206 74.58 -26.28 6.05
CA SER A 206 74.71 -27.02 4.75
C SER A 206 73.81 -28.28 4.70
N GLU A 207 73.16 -28.54 3.54
CA GLU A 207 72.96 -29.90 2.91
C GLU A 207 72.13 -30.99 3.66
N GLU A 208 71.59 -32.08 3.06
CA GLU A 208 71.56 -32.60 1.67
C GLU A 208 70.31 -33.50 1.35
N SER A 209 70.01 -33.63 0.04
CA SER A 209 69.44 -34.75 -0.77
C SER A 209 68.10 -35.52 -0.49
N ASP A 210 67.58 -36.05 -1.62
CA ASP A 210 66.71 -37.24 -1.86
C ASP A 210 65.45 -37.54 -1.02
N GLY A 211 64.32 -38.01 -1.56
CA GLY A 211 64.01 -38.55 -2.89
C GLY A 211 63.17 -39.85 -2.76
N ILE A 212 62.43 -40.26 -3.82
CA ILE A 212 61.70 -41.56 -3.95
C ILE A 212 60.45 -41.72 -3.03
N ALA A 213 59.37 -42.45 -3.36
CA ALA A 213 58.65 -42.69 -4.62
C ALA A 213 57.25 -43.30 -4.32
N TYR A 214 56.46 -43.53 -5.37
CA TYR A 214 55.10 -44.09 -5.36
C TYR A 214 55.10 -45.64 -5.31
N ILE A 215 54.18 -46.29 -4.57
CA ILE A 215 53.33 -47.45 -4.99
C ILE A 215 52.60 -48.16 -3.81
N SER A 216 51.32 -48.47 -4.08
CA SER A 216 50.32 -49.30 -3.38
C SER A 216 50.75 -50.56 -2.61
N SER A 217 50.03 -50.90 -1.52
CA SER A 217 49.39 -52.24 -1.37
C SER A 217 48.32 -52.36 -0.26
N THR A 218 47.27 -53.12 -0.57
CA THR A 218 46.01 -53.37 0.17
C THR A 218 46.13 -54.12 1.51
N ARG A 219 45.24 -53.85 2.47
CA ARG A 219 44.71 -54.81 3.49
C ARG A 219 43.27 -54.44 3.92
N LYS A 220 42.56 -55.37 4.59
CA LYS A 220 41.13 -55.31 4.97
C LYS A 220 40.92 -55.55 6.48
N HIS A 221 39.69 -55.33 6.94
CA HIS A 221 39.12 -55.58 8.28
C HIS A 221 39.48 -54.53 9.36
N ASP A 222 38.61 -54.17 10.33
CA ASP A 222 37.25 -54.67 10.59
C ASP A 222 36.26 -53.64 11.18
N ASN A 223 35.01 -54.06 11.42
CA ASN A 223 33.90 -53.26 11.96
C ASN A 223 33.92 -53.15 13.50
N ILE A 224 33.55 -51.98 14.05
CA ILE A 224 33.02 -51.82 15.44
C ILE A 224 31.86 -50.80 15.43
N LYS A 225 30.88 -51.00 16.31
CA LYS A 225 29.83 -50.05 16.72
C LYS A 225 29.94 -49.77 18.22
N ASP A 226 29.56 -48.57 18.63
CA ASP A 226 28.73 -48.18 19.80
C ASP A 226 28.59 -46.63 19.72
N ASP A 227 27.48 -45.94 19.99
CA ASP A 227 26.40 -46.02 20.98
C ASP A 227 26.66 -45.19 22.25
N SER A 228 26.01 -44.01 22.30
CA SER A 228 25.74 -43.16 23.48
C SER A 228 24.61 -42.19 23.08
N GLU A 229 23.35 -42.57 23.25
CA GLU A 229 22.52 -42.15 24.40
C GLU A 229 22.38 -40.63 24.57
N ASP A 230 21.17 -40.11 24.31
CA ASP A 230 20.72 -38.81 24.80
C ASP A 230 19.22 -38.89 25.19
N LEU A 231 18.76 -38.03 26.10
CA LEU A 231 17.68 -38.39 27.04
C LEU A 231 16.24 -38.24 26.49
N LYS A 232 15.37 -39.20 26.84
CA LYS A 232 13.90 -39.06 26.77
C LYS A 232 13.31 -38.59 28.10
N PRO A 233 12.48 -37.53 28.13
CA PRO A 233 11.39 -37.43 29.08
C PRO A 233 10.18 -38.24 28.56
N VAL A 234 9.65 -39.15 29.38
CA VAL A 234 8.43 -39.89 29.06
C VAL A 234 7.23 -39.15 29.66
N ILE A 235 6.30 -38.73 28.80
CA ILE A 235 4.90 -38.51 29.16
C ILE A 235 4.08 -39.34 28.17
N ASP A 236 3.22 -40.19 28.70
CA ASP A 236 2.44 -41.19 27.97
C ASP A 236 1.00 -40.71 27.77
N GLY A 237 0.32 -41.23 26.74
CA GLY A 237 -1.13 -41.10 26.56
C GLY A 237 -1.66 -39.85 25.84
N MET A 238 -1.37 -39.71 24.54
CA MET A 238 -2.36 -39.21 23.56
C MET A 238 -1.91 -39.49 22.11
N ASP A 239 -2.51 -40.52 21.49
CA ASP A 239 -2.18 -40.89 20.11
C ASP A 239 -2.77 -39.92 19.07
N GLY A 240 -1.94 -39.54 18.10
CA GLY A 240 -2.37 -39.72 16.71
C GLY A 240 -2.86 -38.52 15.90
N ILE A 241 -2.95 -37.30 16.43
CA ILE A 241 -3.09 -36.12 15.53
C ILE A 241 -1.71 -35.70 15.03
N LYS A 242 -1.30 -36.27 13.89
CA LYS A 242 -0.24 -35.66 13.08
C LYS A 242 -0.79 -34.38 12.47
N ILE A 243 -0.45 -33.22 13.06
CA ILE A 243 -0.62 -31.93 12.39
C ILE A 243 0.12 -32.04 11.05
N SER A 244 -0.62 -31.89 9.95
CA SER A 244 -0.07 -32.03 8.60
C SER A 244 1.01 -30.99 8.34
N GLN A 245 1.98 -31.34 7.50
CA GLN A 245 2.85 -30.32 6.89
C GLN A 245 1.95 -29.32 6.16
N GLY A 246 2.19 -28.03 6.36
CA GLY A 246 1.38 -26.98 5.77
C GLY A 246 1.38 -27.04 4.24
N LEU A 247 0.25 -26.69 3.64
CA LEU A 247 0.10 -26.60 2.19
C LEU A 247 1.09 -25.58 1.61
N GLY A 248 1.67 -25.89 0.45
CA GLY A 248 2.53 -25.00 -0.30
C GLY A 248 2.21 -25.00 -1.80
N LEU A 249 2.94 -24.18 -2.56
CA LEU A 249 2.66 -23.97 -3.99
C LEU A 249 2.72 -25.27 -4.82
N GLN A 250 3.55 -26.23 -4.41
CA GLN A 250 3.69 -27.54 -5.07
C GLN A 250 2.42 -28.39 -5.02
N ASP A 251 1.55 -28.18 -4.03
CA ASP A 251 0.33 -28.97 -3.81
C ASP A 251 -0.82 -28.55 -4.73
N PHE A 252 -0.64 -27.46 -5.48
CA PHE A 252 -1.62 -26.93 -6.42
C PHE A 252 -1.15 -27.08 -7.88
N ASP A 253 -2.11 -27.27 -8.78
CA ASP A 253 -1.93 -27.05 -10.22
C ASP A 253 -2.52 -25.69 -10.62
N LEU A 254 -1.77 -24.93 -11.42
CA LEU A 254 -2.19 -23.62 -11.92
C LEU A 254 -2.92 -23.80 -13.27
N ILE A 255 -4.20 -23.46 -13.34
CA ILE A 255 -5.07 -23.74 -14.51
C ILE A 255 -5.21 -22.51 -15.42
N ARG A 256 -5.38 -21.33 -14.82
CA ARG A 256 -5.70 -20.10 -15.55
C ARG A 256 -5.33 -18.85 -14.75
N VAL A 257 -5.18 -17.73 -15.42
CA VAL A 257 -5.21 -16.40 -14.81
C VAL A 257 -6.62 -15.86 -14.96
N ILE A 258 -7.25 -15.45 -13.87
CA ILE A 258 -8.68 -15.04 -13.86
C ILE A 258 -8.89 -13.59 -13.45
N GLY A 259 -7.88 -12.92 -12.89
CA GLY A 259 -7.97 -11.50 -12.58
C GLY A 259 -6.64 -10.89 -12.14
N ARG A 260 -6.58 -9.57 -12.11
CA ARG A 260 -5.41 -8.81 -11.66
C ARG A 260 -5.83 -7.51 -10.98
N GLY A 261 -5.43 -7.34 -9.72
CA GLY A 261 -5.56 -6.09 -8.97
C GLY A 261 -4.24 -5.31 -8.93
N SER A 262 -4.26 -4.13 -8.29
CA SER A 262 -3.10 -3.24 -8.19
C SER A 262 -1.86 -3.89 -7.55
N TYR A 263 -2.06 -4.84 -6.63
CA TYR A 263 -0.99 -5.50 -5.85
C TYR A 263 -0.99 -7.03 -5.98
N ALA A 264 -1.94 -7.61 -6.71
CA ALA A 264 -2.18 -9.06 -6.73
C ALA A 264 -2.48 -9.61 -8.14
N LYS A 265 -2.01 -10.82 -8.42
CA LYS A 265 -2.47 -11.64 -9.57
C LYS A 265 -3.35 -12.77 -9.03
N VAL A 266 -4.50 -13.00 -9.64
CA VAL A 266 -5.45 -14.05 -9.23
C VAL A 266 -5.44 -15.17 -10.25
N LEU A 267 -5.16 -16.39 -9.79
CA LEU A 267 -5.12 -17.59 -10.60
C LEU A 267 -6.25 -18.55 -10.22
N LEU A 268 -6.79 -19.25 -11.20
CA LEU A 268 -7.57 -20.46 -10.99
C LEU A 268 -6.62 -21.62 -10.70
N VAL A 269 -6.85 -22.33 -9.60
CA VAL A 269 -5.99 -23.43 -9.14
C VAL A 269 -6.80 -24.66 -8.76
N ARG A 270 -6.14 -25.81 -8.74
CA ARG A 270 -6.69 -27.11 -8.33
C ARG A 270 -5.79 -27.74 -7.28
N LEU A 271 -6.35 -28.20 -6.15
CA LEU A 271 -5.60 -28.83 -5.08
C LEU A 271 -5.43 -30.33 -5.36
N LYS A 272 -4.19 -30.80 -5.47
CA LYS A 272 -3.85 -32.18 -5.88
C LYS A 272 -4.34 -33.26 -4.91
N LYS A 273 -4.64 -32.90 -3.66
CA LYS A 273 -5.14 -33.82 -2.62
C LYS A 273 -6.57 -34.31 -2.91
N ASN A 274 -7.44 -33.43 -3.40
CA ASN A 274 -8.89 -33.62 -3.43
C ASN A 274 -9.54 -33.26 -4.80
N ASP A 275 -8.74 -32.83 -5.78
CA ASP A 275 -9.14 -32.34 -7.11
C ASP A 275 -10.04 -31.09 -7.11
N GLN A 276 -10.27 -30.46 -5.94
CA GLN A 276 -11.12 -29.29 -5.81
C GLN A 276 -10.46 -28.02 -6.38
N VAL A 277 -11.30 -27.10 -6.85
CA VAL A 277 -10.92 -25.90 -7.58
C VAL A 277 -11.13 -24.66 -6.71
N TYR A 278 -10.10 -23.82 -6.62
CA TYR A 278 -10.06 -22.62 -5.78
C TYR A 278 -9.52 -21.44 -6.59
N ALA A 279 -9.74 -20.21 -6.11
CA ALA A 279 -9.00 -19.04 -6.58
C ALA A 279 -7.77 -18.82 -5.69
N MET A 280 -6.66 -18.40 -6.27
CA MET A 280 -5.40 -18.12 -5.56
C MET A 280 -4.99 -16.67 -5.81
N LYS A 281 -5.18 -15.81 -4.80
CA LYS A 281 -4.71 -14.42 -4.78
C LYS A 281 -3.23 -14.42 -4.42
N VAL A 282 -2.38 -13.97 -5.34
CA VAL A 282 -0.92 -13.97 -5.20
C VAL A 282 -0.40 -12.54 -5.10
N VAL A 283 0.15 -12.20 -3.93
CA VAL A 283 0.75 -10.90 -3.62
C VAL A 283 2.27 -11.07 -3.57
N LYS A 284 3.03 -10.13 -4.13
CA LYS A 284 4.49 -10.14 -3.99
C LYS A 284 4.92 -9.49 -2.68
N LYS A 285 5.85 -10.14 -1.96
CA LYS A 285 6.50 -9.55 -0.78
C LYS A 285 7.30 -8.29 -1.10
N GLU A 286 7.78 -8.12 -2.34
CA GLU A 286 8.44 -6.87 -2.79
C GLU A 286 7.52 -5.64 -2.82
N LEU A 287 6.22 -5.78 -2.54
CA LEU A 287 5.25 -4.68 -2.49
C LEU A 287 4.79 -4.35 -1.06
N VAL A 288 5.25 -5.12 -0.06
CA VAL A 288 5.01 -4.90 1.38
C VAL A 288 6.26 -4.23 1.94
N HIS A 289 6.13 -3.04 2.54
CA HIS A 289 7.28 -2.14 2.79
C HIS A 289 7.24 -1.31 4.09
N ASP A 290 6.05 -0.96 4.58
CA ASP A 290 5.84 -0.25 5.85
C ASP A 290 5.03 -1.13 6.82
N ASP A 291 5.09 -0.85 8.13
CA ASP A 291 4.32 -1.56 9.18
C ASP A 291 2.81 -1.67 8.84
N GLU A 292 2.30 -0.64 8.14
CA GLU A 292 0.91 -0.49 7.71
C GLU A 292 0.49 -1.53 6.63
N ASP A 293 1.45 -2.11 5.89
CA ASP A 293 1.22 -3.16 4.89
C ASP A 293 1.19 -4.57 5.53
N ILE A 294 1.77 -4.74 6.73
CA ILE A 294 1.77 -6.01 7.49
C ILE A 294 0.48 -6.12 8.30
N ASP A 295 0.06 -5.02 8.94
CA ASP A 295 -1.27 -4.88 9.58
C ASP A 295 -2.40 -5.24 8.58
N TRP A 296 -2.24 -4.88 7.30
CA TRP A 296 -3.14 -5.20 6.18
C TRP A 296 -3.25 -6.72 5.93
N VAL A 297 -2.13 -7.43 5.86
CA VAL A 297 -2.11 -8.90 5.66
C VAL A 297 -2.81 -9.62 6.82
N GLN A 298 -2.57 -9.18 8.06
CA GLN A 298 -3.15 -9.80 9.25
C GLN A 298 -4.66 -9.49 9.36
N THR A 299 -5.08 -8.26 9.04
CA THR A 299 -6.51 -7.89 8.94
C THR A 299 -7.23 -8.71 7.87
N GLU A 300 -6.65 -8.84 6.66
CA GLU A 300 -7.28 -9.63 5.58
C GLU A 300 -7.49 -11.10 6.01
N LYS A 301 -6.48 -11.72 6.65
CA LYS A 301 -6.59 -13.08 7.23
C LYS A 301 -7.73 -13.20 8.24
N HIS A 302 -7.83 -12.29 9.22
CA HIS A 302 -8.85 -12.39 10.26
C HIS A 302 -10.28 -12.07 9.75
N VAL A 303 -10.43 -11.12 8.84
CA VAL A 303 -11.71 -10.86 8.18
C VAL A 303 -12.17 -12.10 7.39
N PHE A 304 -11.26 -12.78 6.68
CA PHE A 304 -11.54 -14.04 5.99
C PHE A 304 -11.99 -15.19 6.92
N GLU A 305 -11.38 -15.32 8.12
CA GLU A 305 -11.81 -16.29 9.14
C GLU A 305 -13.27 -16.07 9.54
N GLN A 306 -13.67 -14.82 9.80
CA GLN A 306 -15.04 -14.49 10.18
C GLN A 306 -16.01 -14.59 8.99
N ALA A 307 -15.58 -14.16 7.80
CA ALA A 307 -16.35 -14.16 6.57
C ALA A 307 -16.84 -15.56 6.15
N SER A 308 -16.06 -16.59 6.45
CA SER A 308 -16.33 -18.00 6.10
C SER A 308 -17.61 -18.60 6.70
N SER A 309 -18.36 -17.83 7.50
CA SER A 309 -19.68 -18.22 8.05
C SER A 309 -20.88 -17.49 7.42
N ASN A 310 -20.67 -16.65 6.39
CA ASN A 310 -21.72 -15.93 5.68
C ASN A 310 -21.86 -16.41 4.21
N PRO A 311 -23.08 -16.68 3.70
CA PRO A 311 -23.27 -17.16 2.33
C PRO A 311 -22.85 -16.14 1.24
N PHE A 312 -22.88 -14.83 1.55
CA PHE A 312 -22.64 -13.72 0.62
C PHE A 312 -21.23 -13.12 0.73
N LEU A 313 -20.32 -13.84 1.38
CA LEU A 313 -18.90 -13.53 1.47
C LEU A 313 -18.10 -14.67 0.84
N VAL A 314 -16.92 -14.36 0.27
CA VAL A 314 -15.95 -15.36 -0.20
C VAL A 314 -15.20 -15.96 1.00
N GLY A 315 -15.20 -17.29 1.11
CA GLY A 315 -14.46 -18.03 2.14
C GLY A 315 -12.96 -18.18 1.86
N LEU A 316 -12.15 -18.28 2.91
CA LEU A 316 -10.71 -18.61 2.81
C LEU A 316 -10.49 -20.10 3.12
N HIS A 317 -9.76 -20.78 2.25
CA HIS A 317 -9.31 -22.16 2.45
C HIS A 317 -7.96 -22.21 3.17
N SER A 318 -6.94 -21.50 2.68
CA SER A 318 -5.58 -21.57 3.25
C SER A 318 -4.69 -20.39 2.86
N CYS A 319 -3.75 -20.03 3.72
CA CYS A 319 -2.66 -19.10 3.42
C CYS A 319 -1.31 -19.81 3.50
N PHE A 320 -0.41 -19.52 2.56
CA PHE A 320 0.99 -20.00 2.58
C PHE A 320 1.91 -19.03 1.83
N GLN A 321 3.22 -19.18 1.97
CA GLN A 321 4.21 -18.25 1.41
C GLN A 321 5.40 -18.93 0.74
N THR A 322 6.10 -18.16 -0.08
CA THR A 322 7.48 -18.45 -0.52
C THR A 322 8.41 -17.32 -0.05
N THR A 323 9.69 -17.39 -0.41
CA THR A 323 10.68 -16.31 -0.18
C THR A 323 10.26 -14.96 -0.81
N SER A 324 9.44 -14.99 -1.85
CA SER A 324 9.09 -13.83 -2.69
C SER A 324 7.61 -13.45 -2.70
N ARG A 325 6.70 -14.33 -2.25
CA ARG A 325 5.24 -14.16 -2.42
C ARG A 325 4.43 -14.65 -1.23
N LEU A 326 3.25 -14.07 -1.08
CA LEU A 326 2.16 -14.53 -0.22
C LEU A 326 1.03 -15.06 -1.11
N PHE A 327 0.40 -16.16 -0.68
CA PHE A 327 -0.66 -16.84 -1.39
C PHE A 327 -1.86 -17.00 -0.47
N LEU A 328 -3.02 -16.47 -0.88
CA LEU A 328 -4.31 -16.69 -0.23
C LEU A 328 -5.17 -17.55 -1.17
N VAL A 329 -5.51 -18.75 -0.73
CA VAL A 329 -6.37 -19.70 -1.44
C VAL A 329 -7.79 -19.53 -0.92
N ILE A 330 -8.69 -19.07 -1.78
CA ILE A 330 -10.06 -18.66 -1.47
C ILE A 330 -11.05 -19.42 -2.36
N GLU A 331 -12.31 -19.45 -1.93
CA GLU A 331 -13.43 -20.02 -2.69
C GLU A 331 -13.46 -19.51 -4.14
N TYR A 332 -13.60 -20.42 -5.12
CA TYR A 332 -13.76 -20.03 -6.53
C TYR A 332 -15.23 -19.72 -6.83
N VAL A 333 -15.47 -18.55 -7.42
CA VAL A 333 -16.80 -18.03 -7.76
C VAL A 333 -16.80 -17.70 -9.26
N ASN A 334 -17.62 -18.40 -10.05
CA ASN A 334 -17.45 -18.51 -11.51
C ASN A 334 -18.58 -17.94 -12.39
N GLY A 335 -19.55 -17.25 -11.80
CA GLY A 335 -20.56 -16.47 -12.53
C GLY A 335 -20.06 -15.11 -13.03
N GLY A 336 -18.79 -14.78 -12.79
CA GLY A 336 -18.19 -13.48 -13.06
C GLY A 336 -18.48 -12.47 -11.94
N ASP A 337 -18.52 -11.19 -12.30
CA ASP A 337 -18.74 -10.07 -11.39
C ASP A 337 -19.81 -9.08 -11.90
N LEU A 338 -20.26 -8.17 -11.03
CA LEU A 338 -21.26 -7.17 -11.40
C LEU A 338 -20.75 -6.12 -12.39
N MET A 339 -19.44 -5.87 -12.52
CA MET A 339 -18.90 -4.98 -13.55
C MET A 339 -19.08 -5.61 -14.93
N PHE A 340 -18.67 -6.87 -15.10
CA PHE A 340 -18.84 -7.63 -16.33
C PHE A 340 -20.33 -7.85 -16.68
N HIS A 341 -21.17 -8.14 -15.69
CA HIS A 341 -22.62 -8.20 -15.85
C HIS A 341 -23.20 -6.85 -16.31
N MET A 342 -22.75 -5.73 -15.73
CA MET A 342 -23.14 -4.38 -16.14
C MET A 342 -22.63 -4.00 -17.53
N GLN A 343 -21.44 -4.43 -17.96
CA GLN A 343 -20.96 -4.22 -19.33
C GLN A 343 -21.85 -4.94 -20.36
N ARG A 344 -22.28 -6.18 -20.06
CA ARG A 344 -23.20 -6.95 -20.91
C ARG A 344 -24.62 -6.36 -20.93
N GLN A 345 -25.21 -6.06 -19.77
CA GLN A 345 -26.61 -5.60 -19.65
C GLN A 345 -26.79 -4.09 -19.87
N ARG A 346 -25.74 -3.29 -19.71
CA ARG A 346 -25.69 -1.81 -19.65
C ARG A 346 -26.45 -1.16 -18.50
N LYS A 347 -27.59 -1.72 -18.09
CA LYS A 347 -28.44 -1.24 -16.98
C LYS A 347 -29.37 -2.37 -16.53
N LEU A 348 -29.56 -2.52 -15.23
CA LEU A 348 -30.45 -3.51 -14.64
C LEU A 348 -31.87 -2.93 -14.38
N PRO A 349 -32.92 -3.79 -14.38
CA PRO A 349 -34.20 -3.44 -13.80
C PRO A 349 -34.09 -3.17 -12.29
N GLU A 350 -34.97 -2.32 -11.74
CA GLU A 350 -34.99 -1.99 -10.30
C GLU A 350 -35.21 -3.21 -9.39
N GLU A 351 -35.71 -4.32 -9.94
CA GLU A 351 -35.91 -5.59 -9.24
C GLU A 351 -34.61 -6.38 -9.08
N HIS A 352 -33.79 -6.45 -10.13
CA HIS A 352 -32.46 -7.09 -10.08
C HIS A 352 -31.55 -6.28 -9.15
N ALA A 353 -31.54 -4.95 -9.31
CA ALA A 353 -30.78 -4.05 -8.44
C ALA A 353 -31.24 -4.11 -6.98
N ARG A 354 -32.51 -4.42 -6.70
CA ARG A 354 -33.03 -4.62 -5.33
C ARG A 354 -32.58 -5.94 -4.72
N PHE A 355 -32.56 -7.02 -5.51
CA PHE A 355 -32.10 -8.33 -5.06
C PHE A 355 -30.62 -8.25 -4.65
N TYR A 356 -29.73 -7.87 -5.58
CA TYR A 356 -28.30 -7.77 -5.30
C TYR A 356 -28.00 -6.77 -4.16
N ALA A 357 -28.65 -5.61 -4.14
CA ALA A 357 -28.47 -4.66 -3.05
C ALA A 357 -28.92 -5.21 -1.69
N ALA A 358 -29.95 -6.06 -1.63
CA ALA A 358 -30.41 -6.66 -0.37
C ALA A 358 -29.44 -7.75 0.13
N GLU A 359 -28.80 -8.52 -0.76
CA GLU A 359 -27.75 -9.46 -0.38
C GLU A 359 -26.48 -8.74 0.09
N ILE A 360 -26.04 -7.70 -0.64
CA ILE A 360 -24.94 -6.82 -0.20
C ILE A 360 -25.27 -6.17 1.16
N CYS A 361 -26.51 -5.76 1.41
CA CYS A 361 -26.95 -5.26 2.72
C CYS A 361 -26.77 -6.31 3.84
N ILE A 362 -27.00 -7.60 3.57
CA ILE A 362 -26.78 -8.68 4.56
C ILE A 362 -25.28 -8.91 4.79
N ALA A 363 -24.49 -8.93 3.72
CA ALA A 363 -23.04 -9.10 3.78
C ALA A 363 -22.36 -7.96 4.57
N LEU A 364 -22.70 -6.69 4.27
CA LEU A 364 -22.18 -5.52 4.97
C LEU A 364 -22.60 -5.52 6.45
N ASN A 365 -23.88 -5.72 6.76
CA ASN A 365 -24.35 -5.71 8.15
C ASN A 365 -23.66 -6.79 9.00
N PHE A 366 -23.42 -7.98 8.44
CA PHE A 366 -22.69 -9.06 9.11
C PHE A 366 -21.25 -8.65 9.49
N LEU A 367 -20.56 -7.89 8.64
CA LEU A 367 -19.24 -7.32 8.90
C LEU A 367 -19.32 -6.18 9.94
N HIS A 368 -20.33 -5.30 9.83
CA HIS A 368 -20.55 -4.18 10.76
C HIS A 368 -20.84 -4.69 12.20
N GLU A 369 -21.64 -5.75 12.34
CA GLU A 369 -21.89 -6.45 13.62
C GLU A 369 -20.62 -7.06 14.25
N ARG A 370 -19.55 -7.24 13.46
CA ARG A 370 -18.24 -7.76 13.88
C ARG A 370 -17.17 -6.68 14.08
N GLY A 371 -17.55 -5.41 13.96
CA GLY A 371 -16.60 -4.30 14.07
C GLY A 371 -15.70 -4.13 12.86
N ILE A 372 -16.14 -4.56 11.67
CA ILE A 372 -15.39 -4.52 10.41
C ILE A 372 -16.08 -3.56 9.43
N ILE A 373 -15.37 -2.52 8.96
CA ILE A 373 -15.76 -1.69 7.80
C ILE A 373 -15.12 -2.30 6.54
N TYR A 374 -15.83 -2.39 5.43
CA TYR A 374 -15.33 -3.03 4.20
C TYR A 374 -14.51 -2.09 3.29
N ARG A 375 -14.95 -0.83 3.13
CA ARG A 375 -14.27 0.31 2.50
C ARG A 375 -13.94 0.24 1.00
N ASP A 376 -14.11 -0.89 0.31
CA ASP A 376 -13.90 -0.99 -1.15
C ASP A 376 -15.03 -1.74 -1.88
N LEU A 377 -16.29 -1.41 -1.55
CA LEU A 377 -17.45 -1.85 -2.30
C LEU A 377 -17.51 -1.15 -3.65
N LYS A 378 -17.33 -1.93 -4.72
CA LYS A 378 -17.41 -1.53 -6.14
C LYS A 378 -17.97 -2.68 -6.97
N LEU A 379 -18.42 -2.43 -8.19
CA LEU A 379 -19.01 -3.46 -9.07
C LEU A 379 -18.08 -4.67 -9.28
N ASP A 380 -16.78 -4.45 -9.42
CA ASP A 380 -15.75 -5.49 -9.66
C ASP A 380 -15.54 -6.42 -8.45
N ASN A 381 -15.84 -5.93 -7.23
CA ASN A 381 -15.67 -6.68 -5.99
C ASN A 381 -16.96 -7.43 -5.55
N VAL A 382 -18.03 -7.36 -6.35
CA VAL A 382 -19.27 -8.12 -6.14
C VAL A 382 -19.34 -9.24 -7.18
N LEU A 383 -18.90 -10.44 -6.79
CA LEU A 383 -18.91 -11.63 -7.64
C LEU A 383 -20.33 -12.22 -7.69
N LEU A 384 -20.62 -13.01 -8.73
CA LEU A 384 -21.84 -13.83 -8.84
C LEU A 384 -21.46 -15.32 -8.83
N ASP A 385 -22.17 -16.14 -8.06
CA ASP A 385 -22.03 -17.59 -8.09
C ASP A 385 -22.86 -18.27 -9.20
N ALA A 386 -22.73 -19.59 -9.34
CA ALA A 386 -23.40 -20.39 -10.38
C ALA A 386 -24.93 -20.37 -10.33
N ASP A 387 -25.52 -20.01 -9.17
CA ASP A 387 -26.96 -19.86 -9.01
C ASP A 387 -27.41 -18.41 -9.32
N GLY A 388 -26.50 -17.44 -9.16
CA GLY A 388 -26.73 -16.00 -9.39
C GLY A 388 -26.81 -15.15 -8.14
N HIS A 389 -26.41 -15.67 -6.97
CA HIS A 389 -26.31 -14.90 -5.74
C HIS A 389 -24.96 -14.15 -5.66
N ILE A 390 -24.92 -13.04 -4.93
CA ILE A 390 -23.68 -12.26 -4.80
C ILE A 390 -22.70 -12.84 -3.78
N LYS A 391 -21.40 -12.64 -4.01
CA LYS A 391 -20.34 -12.79 -2.99
C LYS A 391 -19.40 -11.58 -3.02
N LEU A 392 -19.23 -10.90 -1.89
CA LEU A 392 -18.21 -9.85 -1.75
C LEU A 392 -16.81 -10.48 -1.63
N THR A 393 -15.82 -9.87 -2.28
CA THR A 393 -14.41 -10.33 -2.27
C THR A 393 -13.42 -9.21 -1.91
N ASP A 394 -12.12 -9.50 -1.94
CA ASP A 394 -10.98 -8.59 -1.71
C ASP A 394 -11.06 -7.77 -0.39
N TYR A 395 -10.85 -8.46 0.74
CA TYR A 395 -10.94 -7.86 2.07
C TYR A 395 -9.72 -7.04 2.50
N GLY A 396 -8.71 -6.87 1.65
CA GLY A 396 -7.52 -6.09 1.97
C GLY A 396 -7.84 -4.65 2.42
N MET A 397 -8.86 -4.01 1.83
CA MET A 397 -9.24 -2.65 2.22
C MET A 397 -10.03 -2.57 3.54
N CYS A 398 -10.37 -3.68 4.19
CA CYS A 398 -11.15 -3.69 5.43
C CYS A 398 -10.48 -2.89 6.57
N LYS A 399 -11.29 -2.49 7.56
CA LYS A 399 -10.80 -2.08 8.88
C LYS A 399 -11.59 -2.81 9.96
N GLU A 400 -10.89 -3.67 10.70
CA GLU A 400 -11.42 -4.40 11.85
C GLU A 400 -11.17 -3.69 13.19
N GLY A 401 -11.79 -4.22 14.24
CA GLY A 401 -11.54 -3.86 15.64
C GLY A 401 -12.31 -2.65 16.15
N LEU A 402 -13.37 -2.22 15.46
CA LEU A 402 -14.22 -1.11 15.90
C LEU A 402 -15.30 -1.59 16.88
N GLY A 403 -15.36 -0.98 18.07
CA GLY A 403 -16.50 -1.08 18.97
C GLY A 403 -17.66 -0.16 18.55
N PRO A 404 -18.82 -0.25 19.23
CA PRO A 404 -19.99 0.58 18.92
C PRO A 404 -19.73 2.08 19.13
N GLY A 405 -19.55 2.80 18.02
CA GLY A 405 -19.27 4.24 18.01
C GLY A 405 -17.79 4.62 17.82
N ASP A 406 -16.89 3.63 17.68
CA ASP A 406 -15.51 3.88 17.29
C ASP A 406 -15.40 4.34 15.83
N THR A 407 -14.29 5.00 15.49
CA THR A 407 -14.02 5.61 14.19
C THR A 407 -12.62 5.27 13.66
N THR A 408 -12.39 5.54 12.38
CA THR A 408 -11.07 5.51 11.75
C THR A 408 -10.90 6.68 10.77
N SER A 409 -9.68 6.90 10.28
CA SER A 409 -9.31 8.08 9.47
C SER A 409 -8.32 7.79 8.34
N THR A 410 -8.15 6.52 7.95
CA THR A 410 -7.35 6.16 6.76
C THR A 410 -8.05 6.64 5.49
N PHE A 411 -7.38 7.45 4.67
CA PHE A 411 -7.86 7.77 3.33
C PHE A 411 -7.63 6.56 2.41
N CYS A 412 -8.70 5.93 1.93
CA CYS A 412 -8.67 4.70 1.12
C CYS A 412 -10.01 4.48 0.39
N GLY A 413 -10.06 3.42 -0.45
CA GLY A 413 -11.21 3.05 -1.29
C GLY A 413 -11.06 3.52 -2.74
N THR A 414 -11.80 2.89 -3.66
CA THR A 414 -11.79 3.22 -5.10
C THR A 414 -12.45 4.58 -5.39
N PRO A 415 -11.81 5.51 -6.14
CA PRO A 415 -12.21 6.93 -6.24
C PRO A 415 -13.70 7.24 -6.47
N ASN A 416 -14.39 6.51 -7.36
CA ASN A 416 -15.82 6.71 -7.64
C ASN A 416 -16.74 6.41 -6.44
N TYR A 417 -16.29 5.61 -5.48
CA TYR A 417 -17.07 5.12 -4.35
C TYR A 417 -16.68 5.77 -3.01
N ILE A 418 -15.63 6.62 -2.97
CA ILE A 418 -15.17 7.25 -1.74
C ILE A 418 -16.27 8.17 -1.16
N ALA A 419 -16.51 8.03 0.14
CA ALA A 419 -17.53 8.80 0.84
C ALA A 419 -17.10 10.25 1.13
N PRO A 420 -18.03 11.23 1.12
CA PRO A 420 -17.73 12.65 1.34
C PRO A 420 -16.99 12.95 2.66
N GLU A 421 -17.24 12.20 3.72
CA GLU A 421 -16.50 12.32 4.99
C GLU A 421 -15.01 11.98 4.85
N ILE A 422 -14.65 10.93 4.09
CA ILE A 422 -13.25 10.55 3.81
C ILE A 422 -12.55 11.67 3.04
N LEU A 423 -13.23 12.24 2.03
CA LEU A 423 -12.69 13.35 1.22
C LEU A 423 -12.53 14.66 2.01
N ARG A 424 -13.30 14.86 3.09
CA ARG A 424 -13.11 15.97 4.04
C ARG A 424 -12.02 15.71 5.09
N GLY A 425 -11.46 14.51 5.14
CA GLY A 425 -10.51 14.10 6.18
C GLY A 425 -11.16 13.94 7.56
N GLU A 426 -12.47 13.69 7.59
CA GLU A 426 -13.22 13.41 8.82
C GLU A 426 -12.94 12.00 9.34
N GLU A 427 -13.13 11.80 10.64
CA GLU A 427 -13.19 10.45 11.20
C GLU A 427 -14.52 9.78 10.81
N TYR A 428 -14.46 8.54 10.35
CA TYR A 428 -15.60 7.80 9.79
C TYR A 428 -15.75 6.40 10.40
N GLY A 429 -16.94 5.83 10.24
CA GLY A 429 -17.26 4.45 10.62
C GLY A 429 -17.93 3.70 9.48
N PHE A 430 -18.86 2.81 9.80
CA PHE A 430 -19.64 2.00 8.84
C PHE A 430 -20.45 2.82 7.80
N SER A 431 -20.55 4.15 7.96
CA SER A 431 -21.29 5.04 7.05
C SER A 431 -20.78 5.02 5.61
N VAL A 432 -19.49 4.73 5.41
CA VAL A 432 -18.82 4.79 4.10
C VAL A 432 -19.26 3.64 3.19
N ASP A 433 -19.51 2.45 3.75
CA ASP A 433 -20.01 1.29 2.99
C ASP A 433 -21.44 1.53 2.50
N TRP A 434 -22.28 2.17 3.33
CA TRP A 434 -23.65 2.54 2.96
C TRP A 434 -23.68 3.64 1.88
N TRP A 435 -22.67 4.52 1.81
CA TRP A 435 -22.51 5.44 0.69
C TRP A 435 -22.10 4.71 -0.60
N ALA A 436 -21.09 3.83 -0.52
CA ALA A 436 -20.62 3.04 -1.66
C ALA A 436 -21.73 2.15 -2.25
N LEU A 437 -22.57 1.55 -1.40
CA LEU A 437 -23.79 0.86 -1.84
C LEU A 437 -24.75 1.80 -2.57
N GLY A 438 -24.91 3.03 -2.12
CA GLY A 438 -25.70 4.06 -2.82
C GLY A 438 -25.17 4.36 -4.23
N VAL A 439 -23.85 4.38 -4.42
CA VAL A 439 -23.20 4.58 -5.73
C VAL A 439 -23.43 3.36 -6.62
N LEU A 440 -23.15 2.16 -6.12
CA LEU A 440 -23.32 0.89 -6.84
C LEU A 440 -24.80 0.65 -7.23
N MET A 441 -25.75 0.97 -6.34
CA MET A 441 -27.18 0.97 -6.65
C MET A 441 -27.57 1.99 -7.73
N PHE A 442 -26.94 3.17 -7.75
CA PHE A 442 -27.17 4.15 -8.82
C PHE A 442 -26.67 3.59 -10.14
N GLU A 443 -25.46 3.03 -10.17
CA GLU A 443 -24.85 2.44 -11.37
C GLU A 443 -25.70 1.31 -11.95
N MET A 444 -26.12 0.34 -11.13
CA MET A 444 -27.02 -0.73 -11.54
C MET A 444 -28.30 -0.20 -12.19
N MET A 445 -28.94 0.81 -11.59
CA MET A 445 -30.24 1.32 -12.05
C MET A 445 -30.16 2.42 -13.14
N ALA A 446 -29.03 3.09 -13.30
CA ALA A 446 -28.83 4.18 -14.26
C ALA A 446 -27.96 3.80 -15.46
N GLY A 447 -27.12 2.76 -15.33
CA GLY A 447 -26.15 2.32 -16.35
C GLY A 447 -24.90 3.18 -16.46
N ARG A 448 -24.57 3.95 -15.41
CA ARG A 448 -23.46 4.92 -15.36
C ARG A 448 -23.25 5.44 -13.92
N SER A 449 -22.12 6.05 -13.62
CA SER A 449 -21.82 6.62 -12.30
C SER A 449 -22.73 7.82 -11.96
N PRO A 450 -23.11 8.02 -10.68
CA PRO A 450 -23.79 9.25 -10.22
C PRO A 450 -22.92 10.51 -10.36
N PHE A 451 -21.60 10.33 -10.52
CA PHE A 451 -20.62 11.41 -10.65
C PHE A 451 -20.18 11.66 -12.10
N ASP A 452 -20.62 10.85 -13.08
CA ASP A 452 -20.23 11.02 -14.48
C ASP A 452 -20.49 12.43 -15.01
N ILE A 453 -19.46 13.01 -15.63
CA ILE A 453 -19.47 14.37 -16.17
C ILE A 453 -19.04 14.29 -17.62
N ILE A 454 -20.03 14.23 -18.50
CA ILE A 454 -19.79 14.32 -19.94
C ILE A 454 -19.34 15.77 -20.22
N THR A 455 -18.04 15.97 -20.37
CA THR A 455 -17.42 17.22 -20.84
C THR A 455 -16.36 16.91 -21.87
N ASP A 456 -16.20 17.80 -22.84
CA ASP A 456 -15.15 17.68 -23.87
C ASP A 456 -13.79 18.24 -23.38
N ASN A 457 -13.66 18.60 -22.09
CA ASN A 457 -12.48 19.28 -21.54
C ASN A 457 -11.56 18.29 -20.77
N PRO A 458 -10.33 17.99 -21.23
CA PRO A 458 -9.48 16.94 -20.66
C PRO A 458 -9.17 17.10 -19.16
N ASP A 459 -9.02 18.34 -18.68
CA ASP A 459 -8.64 18.63 -17.29
C ASP A 459 -9.72 18.21 -16.27
N MET A 460 -10.96 18.03 -16.72
CA MET A 460 -12.08 17.54 -15.90
C MET A 460 -12.15 16.00 -15.79
N ASN A 461 -11.18 15.27 -16.36
CA ASN A 461 -11.01 13.84 -16.15
C ASN A 461 -9.96 13.52 -15.05
N THR A 462 -9.83 14.40 -14.06
CA THR A 462 -8.89 14.30 -12.93
C THR A 462 -9.58 13.83 -11.64
N GLU A 463 -8.86 13.06 -10.81
CA GLU A 463 -9.38 12.58 -9.52
C GLU A 463 -9.77 13.74 -8.59
N ASP A 464 -8.98 14.83 -8.56
CA ASP A 464 -9.29 16.03 -7.77
C ASP A 464 -10.66 16.65 -8.17
N TYR A 465 -11.00 16.67 -9.46
CA TYR A 465 -12.30 17.18 -9.93
C TYR A 465 -13.44 16.21 -9.63
N LEU A 466 -13.21 14.89 -9.71
CA LEU A 466 -14.15 13.88 -9.23
C LEU A 466 -14.42 14.05 -7.72
N PHE A 467 -13.40 14.27 -6.91
CA PHE A 467 -13.54 14.51 -5.47
C PHE A 467 -14.31 15.80 -5.16
N GLN A 468 -14.02 16.90 -5.87
CA GLN A 468 -14.83 18.13 -5.78
C GLN A 468 -16.31 17.86 -6.12
N VAL A 469 -16.58 17.05 -7.15
CA VAL A 469 -17.94 16.69 -7.57
C VAL A 469 -18.65 15.79 -6.56
N ILE A 470 -17.96 14.83 -5.95
CA ILE A 470 -18.48 14.02 -4.85
C ILE A 470 -18.82 14.90 -3.64
N LEU A 471 -18.03 15.94 -3.35
CA LEU A 471 -18.28 16.88 -2.24
C LEU A 471 -19.41 17.87 -2.53
N GLU A 472 -19.36 18.59 -3.65
CA GLU A 472 -20.18 19.80 -3.87
C GLU A 472 -21.45 19.52 -4.70
N LYS A 473 -21.39 18.61 -5.67
CA LYS A 473 -22.43 18.50 -6.71
C LYS A 473 -23.67 17.76 -6.19
N PRO A 474 -24.89 18.31 -6.37
CA PRO A 474 -26.11 17.59 -6.04
C PRO A 474 -26.40 16.49 -7.07
N ILE A 475 -26.54 15.25 -6.59
CA ILE A 475 -26.70 14.06 -7.43
C ILE A 475 -28.10 14.06 -8.09
N ARG A 476 -28.15 13.94 -9.42
CA ARG A 476 -29.37 14.06 -10.21
C ARG A 476 -29.93 12.68 -10.57
N ILE A 477 -30.83 12.17 -9.74
CA ILE A 477 -31.54 10.90 -10.00
C ILE A 477 -32.29 10.97 -11.35
N PRO A 478 -32.13 9.99 -12.27
CA PRO A 478 -32.85 9.95 -13.54
C PRO A 478 -34.37 9.87 -13.37
N ARG A 479 -35.12 10.62 -14.19
CA ARG A 479 -36.61 10.68 -14.16
C ARG A 479 -37.32 9.37 -14.52
N PHE A 480 -36.61 8.40 -15.08
CA PHE A 480 -37.16 7.07 -15.39
C PHE A 480 -37.20 6.12 -14.19
N LEU A 481 -36.55 6.48 -13.07
CA LEU A 481 -36.57 5.67 -11.86
C LEU A 481 -37.82 5.94 -11.02
N SER A 482 -38.32 4.91 -10.36
CA SER A 482 -39.47 4.98 -9.49
C SER A 482 -39.23 5.91 -8.30
N VAL A 483 -40.31 6.40 -7.71
CA VAL A 483 -40.23 7.22 -6.48
C VAL A 483 -39.51 6.45 -5.36
N LYS A 484 -39.66 5.12 -5.30
CA LYS A 484 -38.97 4.24 -4.34
C LYS A 484 -37.46 4.20 -4.57
N ALA A 485 -37.03 4.01 -5.81
CA ALA A 485 -35.62 4.04 -6.19
C ALA A 485 -35.00 5.43 -5.97
N SER A 486 -35.72 6.50 -6.32
CA SER A 486 -35.27 7.87 -6.04
C SER A 486 -35.13 8.15 -4.54
N HIS A 487 -35.99 7.57 -3.69
CA HIS A 487 -35.92 7.74 -2.25
C HIS A 487 -34.76 6.93 -1.62
N VAL A 488 -34.53 5.67 -2.05
CA VAL A 488 -33.43 4.86 -1.49
C VAL A 488 -32.06 5.43 -1.89
N LEU A 489 -31.92 5.86 -3.15
CA LEU A 489 -30.68 6.46 -3.64
C LEU A 489 -30.37 7.78 -2.91
N LYS A 490 -31.37 8.63 -2.66
CA LYS A 490 -31.17 9.85 -1.85
C LYS A 490 -30.84 9.56 -0.39
N GLY A 491 -31.35 8.46 0.17
CA GLY A 491 -31.03 8.03 1.53
C GLY A 491 -29.58 7.60 1.68
N PHE A 492 -29.09 6.72 0.81
CA PHE A 492 -27.70 6.26 0.83
C PHE A 492 -26.70 7.33 0.35
N LEU A 493 -27.05 8.11 -0.68
CA LEU A 493 -26.20 9.17 -1.23
C LEU A 493 -26.38 10.52 -0.50
N ASN A 494 -26.70 10.48 0.80
CA ASN A 494 -26.67 11.68 1.65
C ASN A 494 -25.21 12.03 2.00
N LYS A 495 -24.82 13.29 1.81
CA LYS A 495 -23.45 13.77 2.07
C LYS A 495 -23.16 14.00 3.55
N ASP A 496 -24.18 14.10 4.40
CA ASP A 496 -24.03 13.98 5.85
C ASP A 496 -24.17 12.50 6.24
N PRO A 497 -23.16 11.85 6.84
CA PRO A 497 -23.26 10.45 7.27
C PRO A 497 -24.27 10.22 8.39
N LYS A 498 -24.65 11.23 9.19
CA LYS A 498 -25.60 11.08 10.30
C LYS A 498 -27.04 10.95 9.82
N GLU A 499 -27.36 11.66 8.74
CA GLU A 499 -28.66 11.65 8.06
C GLU A 499 -28.70 10.64 6.89
N ARG A 500 -27.69 9.77 6.77
CA ARG A 500 -27.60 8.73 5.73
C ARG A 500 -28.35 7.47 6.15
N LEU A 501 -29.04 6.86 5.19
CA LEU A 501 -29.72 5.57 5.36
C LEU A 501 -28.69 4.49 5.75
N GLY A 502 -29.00 3.67 6.75
CA GLY A 502 -28.06 2.70 7.33
C GLY A 502 -27.28 3.21 8.54
N CYS A 503 -27.16 4.52 8.74
CA CYS A 503 -26.17 5.08 9.68
C CYS A 503 -26.72 5.51 11.05
N ARG A 504 -28.03 5.39 11.30
CA ARG A 504 -28.64 5.77 12.59
C ARG A 504 -28.31 4.74 13.69
N PRO A 505 -27.64 5.11 14.81
CA PRO A 505 -26.97 4.12 15.67
C PRO A 505 -27.85 3.02 16.31
N GLN A 506 -29.15 3.25 16.47
CA GLN A 506 -30.08 2.27 17.05
C GLN A 506 -30.99 1.57 16.01
N THR A 507 -31.06 2.07 14.78
CA THR A 507 -32.06 1.64 13.78
C THR A 507 -31.49 1.37 12.39
N GLY A 508 -30.22 1.68 12.11
CA GLY A 508 -29.63 1.74 10.77
C GLY A 508 -30.03 0.61 9.81
N PHE A 509 -29.77 -0.65 10.17
CA PHE A 509 -30.14 -1.79 9.32
C PHE A 509 -31.66 -2.04 9.27
N SER A 510 -32.40 -1.72 10.34
CA SER A 510 -33.87 -1.80 10.36
C SER A 510 -34.51 -0.74 9.45
N ASP A 511 -33.92 0.46 9.37
CA ASP A 511 -34.31 1.54 8.45
C ASP A 511 -34.12 1.10 6.98
N ILE A 512 -33.06 0.34 6.69
CA ILE A 512 -32.84 -0.30 5.38
C ILE A 512 -33.92 -1.36 5.12
N LYS A 513 -34.09 -2.34 6.03
CA LYS A 513 -35.05 -3.45 5.86
C LYS A 513 -36.49 -2.97 5.66
N SER A 514 -36.89 -1.90 6.36
CA SER A 514 -38.23 -1.31 6.29
C SER A 514 -38.43 -0.31 5.14
N HIS A 515 -37.37 0.07 4.43
CA HIS A 515 -37.45 1.07 3.36
C HIS A 515 -38.37 0.62 2.21
N ALA A 516 -39.23 1.52 1.71
CA ALA A 516 -40.27 1.21 0.73
C ALA A 516 -39.77 0.62 -0.63
N PHE A 517 -38.46 0.74 -0.90
CA PHE A 517 -37.79 0.09 -2.03
C PHE A 517 -37.57 -1.43 -1.81
N PHE A 518 -37.22 -1.85 -0.59
CA PHE A 518 -36.95 -3.24 -0.24
C PHE A 518 -38.19 -4.00 0.25
N ARG A 519 -39.38 -3.38 0.27
CA ARG A 519 -40.65 -3.98 0.75
C ARG A 519 -41.02 -5.34 0.12
N SER A 520 -40.46 -5.72 -1.04
CA SER A 520 -40.70 -7.03 -1.68
C SER A 520 -39.68 -8.12 -1.28
N ILE A 521 -38.71 -7.80 -0.43
CA ILE A 521 -37.67 -8.73 0.02
C ILE A 521 -38.12 -9.41 1.32
N ASP A 522 -38.20 -10.74 1.29
CA ASP A 522 -38.15 -11.54 2.50
C ASP A 522 -36.68 -11.72 2.90
N TRP A 523 -36.28 -11.02 3.96
CA TRP A 523 -34.89 -10.99 4.42
C TRP A 523 -34.44 -12.31 5.06
N ASP A 524 -35.37 -13.13 5.54
CA ASP A 524 -35.08 -14.39 6.24
C ASP A 524 -35.02 -15.57 5.27
N LEU A 525 -35.70 -15.50 4.12
CA LEU A 525 -35.47 -16.38 2.97
C LEU A 525 -34.21 -15.97 2.20
N LEU A 526 -33.99 -14.67 1.97
CA LEU A 526 -32.80 -14.18 1.28
C LEU A 526 -31.53 -14.56 2.05
N GLY A 527 -31.47 -14.31 3.36
CA GLY A 527 -30.33 -14.69 4.22
C GLY A 527 -30.03 -16.20 4.31
N LYS A 528 -30.86 -17.06 3.70
CA LYS A 528 -30.67 -18.52 3.60
C LYS A 528 -30.44 -19.00 2.15
N LYS A 529 -30.24 -18.09 1.19
CA LYS A 529 -30.25 -18.36 -0.27
C LYS A 529 -31.52 -19.09 -0.75
N GLN A 530 -32.68 -18.80 -0.15
CA GLN A 530 -33.98 -19.41 -0.51
C GLN A 530 -34.85 -18.52 -1.42
N ALA A 531 -34.43 -17.28 -1.67
CA ALA A 531 -35.03 -16.42 -2.68
C ALA A 531 -34.32 -16.63 -4.03
N LEU A 532 -35.07 -16.91 -5.09
CA LEU A 532 -34.51 -17.19 -6.43
C LEU A 532 -33.81 -15.94 -7.03
N PRO A 533 -32.56 -16.05 -7.50
CA PRO A 533 -31.88 -14.97 -8.20
C PRO A 533 -32.60 -14.48 -9.47
N PRO A 534 -32.48 -13.18 -9.81
CA PRO A 534 -33.15 -12.58 -10.96
C PRO A 534 -32.42 -12.83 -12.30
N PHE A 535 -31.21 -13.38 -12.23
CA PHE A 535 -30.38 -13.79 -13.35
C PHE A 535 -29.47 -14.92 -12.88
N GLN A 536 -29.41 -16.01 -13.63
CA GLN A 536 -28.44 -17.09 -13.42
C GLN A 536 -27.32 -16.96 -14.48
N PRO A 537 -26.04 -16.94 -14.09
CA PRO A 537 -24.92 -16.96 -15.02
C PRO A 537 -24.92 -18.20 -15.90
N GLN A 538 -24.39 -18.08 -17.12
CA GLN A 538 -24.19 -19.24 -18.00
C GLN A 538 -22.78 -19.79 -17.78
N ILE A 539 -22.69 -21.09 -17.51
CA ILE A 539 -21.44 -21.83 -17.37
C ILE A 539 -21.40 -22.84 -18.53
N THR A 540 -20.40 -22.69 -19.38
CA THR A 540 -20.31 -23.30 -20.72
C THR A 540 -19.15 -24.28 -20.86
N ASP A 541 -18.07 -24.06 -20.10
CA ASP A 541 -16.90 -24.91 -19.96
C ASP A 541 -16.79 -25.46 -18.52
N ASP A 542 -15.88 -26.41 -18.29
CA ASP A 542 -15.67 -27.10 -17.00
C ASP A 542 -15.34 -26.17 -15.82
N TYR A 543 -15.01 -24.90 -16.08
CA TYR A 543 -14.61 -23.92 -15.08
C TYR A 543 -15.52 -22.66 -15.03
N GLY A 544 -16.18 -22.27 -16.13
CA GLY A 544 -16.93 -21.02 -16.24
C GLY A 544 -16.09 -19.82 -16.72
N LEU A 545 -15.04 -20.06 -17.50
CA LEU A 545 -14.08 -19.03 -17.92
C LEU A 545 -14.67 -17.98 -18.89
N ASP A 546 -15.78 -18.28 -19.56
CA ASP A 546 -16.54 -17.34 -20.42
C ASP A 546 -17.20 -16.17 -19.64
N ASN A 547 -17.13 -16.20 -18.30
CA ASN A 547 -17.57 -15.12 -17.42
C ASN A 547 -16.42 -14.23 -16.88
N PHE A 548 -15.19 -14.48 -17.30
CA PHE A 548 -14.01 -13.68 -16.95
C PHE A 548 -13.47 -12.93 -18.17
N ASP A 549 -12.80 -11.80 -17.94
CA ASP A 549 -12.23 -11.04 -19.07
C ASP A 549 -11.10 -11.82 -19.76
N THR A 550 -11.24 -11.94 -21.08
CA THR A 550 -10.25 -12.49 -22.01
C THR A 550 -8.86 -11.87 -21.88
N GLN A 551 -8.74 -10.61 -21.41
CA GLN A 551 -7.43 -10.01 -21.14
C GLN A 551 -6.64 -10.77 -20.06
N PHE A 552 -7.33 -11.43 -19.13
CA PHE A 552 -6.73 -12.25 -18.07
C PHE A 552 -6.64 -13.71 -18.50
N THR A 553 -7.70 -14.31 -19.05
CA THR A 553 -7.71 -15.75 -19.38
C THR A 553 -6.79 -16.13 -20.55
N SER A 554 -6.31 -15.13 -21.32
CA SER A 554 -5.24 -15.27 -22.32
C SER A 554 -3.81 -15.03 -21.78
N GLU A 555 -3.61 -14.57 -20.53
CA GLU A 555 -2.28 -14.48 -19.93
C GLU A 555 -1.63 -15.88 -19.83
N PRO A 556 -0.29 -15.99 -19.97
CA PRO A 556 0.41 -17.23 -19.67
C PRO A 556 0.22 -17.61 -18.19
N VAL A 557 -0.09 -18.89 -17.97
CA VAL A 557 -0.39 -19.46 -16.64
C VAL A 557 0.91 -19.72 -15.87
N GLN A 558 1.58 -18.62 -15.53
CA GLN A 558 2.83 -18.61 -14.78
C GLN A 558 2.88 -17.42 -13.81
N LEU A 559 3.62 -17.61 -12.72
CA LEU A 559 4.08 -16.51 -11.89
C LEU A 559 5.25 -15.82 -12.61
N THR A 560 5.40 -14.50 -12.42
CA THR A 560 6.59 -13.79 -12.91
C THR A 560 7.84 -14.40 -12.25
N PRO A 561 8.96 -14.60 -12.99
CA PRO A 561 10.23 -14.96 -12.38
C PRO A 561 10.65 -13.97 -11.29
N ASP A 562 11.49 -14.43 -10.37
CA ASP A 562 11.97 -13.63 -9.24
C ASP A 562 13.31 -12.94 -9.51
N ASP A 563 13.52 -11.83 -8.81
CA ASP A 563 14.82 -11.13 -8.73
C ASP A 563 15.46 -11.46 -7.37
N GLU A 564 16.56 -12.22 -7.43
CA GLU A 564 17.36 -12.62 -6.27
C GLU A 564 17.88 -11.43 -5.46
N ASP A 565 18.22 -10.32 -6.10
CA ASP A 565 18.72 -9.11 -5.43
C ASP A 565 17.59 -8.26 -4.83
N VAL A 566 16.33 -8.54 -5.19
CA VAL A 566 15.16 -8.07 -4.43
C VAL A 566 14.89 -8.99 -3.24
N ILE A 567 14.84 -10.32 -3.43
CA ILE A 567 14.55 -11.29 -2.36
C ILE A 567 15.48 -11.09 -1.16
N LYS A 568 16.79 -10.87 -1.38
CA LYS A 568 17.79 -10.63 -0.33
C LYS A 568 17.56 -9.36 0.53
N ARG A 569 16.61 -8.50 0.14
CA ARG A 569 16.24 -7.27 0.87
C ARG A 569 14.92 -7.38 1.63
N ILE A 570 14.16 -8.46 1.41
CA ILE A 570 12.89 -8.73 2.07
C ILE A 570 13.18 -9.34 3.44
N ASP A 571 12.77 -8.67 4.52
CA ASP A 571 12.83 -9.28 5.85
C ASP A 571 11.77 -10.38 5.93
N GLN A 572 12.21 -11.63 6.06
CA GLN A 572 11.29 -12.77 6.10
C GLN A 572 10.56 -12.89 7.45
N SER A 573 11.10 -12.28 8.52
CA SER A 573 10.50 -12.34 9.86
C SER A 573 9.20 -11.54 9.97
N GLU A 574 9.01 -10.55 9.10
CA GLU A 574 7.77 -9.77 8.96
C GLU A 574 6.57 -10.62 8.49
N PHE A 575 6.81 -11.85 8.02
CA PHE A 575 5.79 -12.77 7.49
C PHE A 575 5.66 -14.09 8.26
N GLU A 576 6.34 -14.25 9.41
CA GLU A 576 6.22 -15.44 10.25
C GLU A 576 4.78 -15.60 10.79
N GLY A 577 4.19 -16.80 10.64
CA GLY A 577 2.81 -17.06 11.06
C GLY A 577 1.74 -16.62 10.06
N PHE A 578 2.12 -16.26 8.83
CA PHE A 578 1.17 -16.05 7.73
C PHE A 578 0.38 -17.33 7.42
N GLU A 579 1.01 -18.49 7.58
CA GLU A 579 0.45 -19.83 7.36
C GLU A 579 -0.92 -20.02 8.00
N TYR A 580 -1.85 -20.63 7.25
CA TYR A 580 -3.21 -20.90 7.69
C TYR A 580 -3.84 -22.03 6.88
N ILE A 581 -4.66 -22.86 7.52
CA ILE A 581 -5.60 -23.75 6.85
C ILE A 581 -6.91 -23.68 7.64
N ASN A 582 -8.04 -23.52 6.95
CA ASN A 582 -9.34 -23.33 7.58
C ASN A 582 -9.84 -24.63 8.21
N PRO A 583 -10.01 -24.70 9.56
CA PRO A 583 -10.43 -25.93 10.23
C PRO A 583 -11.86 -26.34 9.88
N LEU A 584 -12.71 -25.41 9.46
CA LEU A 584 -14.10 -25.68 9.08
C LEU A 584 -14.18 -26.37 7.71
N LEU A 585 -13.36 -25.93 6.75
CA LEU A 585 -13.29 -26.55 5.42
C LEU A 585 -12.60 -27.92 5.48
N LEU A 586 -11.50 -28.05 6.24
CA LEU A 586 -10.86 -29.34 6.52
C LEU A 586 -11.87 -30.39 7.04
N SER A 587 -12.72 -30.03 8.00
CA SER A 587 -13.73 -30.96 8.54
C SER A 587 -14.82 -31.37 7.54
N THR A 588 -15.03 -30.58 6.48
CA THR A 588 -15.98 -30.87 5.39
C THR A 588 -15.31 -31.73 4.31
N GLU A 589 -14.01 -31.58 4.11
CA GLU A 589 -13.21 -32.34 3.14
C GLU A 589 -12.73 -33.71 3.66
N GLU A 590 -12.59 -33.89 4.98
CA GLU A 590 -12.23 -35.18 5.61
C GLU A 590 -13.44 -36.08 5.95
N SER A 591 -14.65 -35.66 5.57
CA SER A 591 -15.91 -36.39 5.83
C SER A 591 -16.54 -37.05 4.58
N VAL A 592 -15.73 -37.36 3.57
CA VAL A 592 -16.12 -37.99 2.29
C VAL A 592 -15.43 -39.34 2.09
#